data_AF-E2AC43-F1
#
_entry.id   AF-E2AC43-F1
#
_cell.length_a   1.000
_cell.length_b   1.000
_cell.length_c   1.000
_cell.angle_alpha   90.00
_cell.angle_beta   90.00
_cell.angle_gamma   90.00
#
_symmetry.space_group_name_H-M   'P 1'
#
loop_
_entity.id
_entity.type
_entity.pdbx_description
1 polymer ?
#
loop_
_entity_poly.entity_id
_entity_poly.type
_entity_poly.pdbx_seq_one_letter_code
_entity_poly.pdbx_strand_id
1 'polypeptide(L)'
;ELIAIVKANPILWDKRQKGYKNVHNKECAWASVNAMLKNIADLDAEKEFYKIRQRYGKERRKVIMSLKGKSGQGAQLIYVPGWELYESCDSFLRDII
;
A
#
# COMPACT_ATOMS: atom_id res chain seq x y z
N GLU A 1 -0.37 -12.46 -2.60
CA GLU A 1 -0.08 -12.29 -4.04
C GLU A 1 -0.44 -10.91 -4.60
N LEU A 2 -1.64 -10.36 -4.36
CA LEU A 2 -2.06 -9.04 -4.87
C LEU A 2 -1.00 -7.92 -4.67
N ILE A 3 -0.47 -7.76 -3.45
CA ILE A 3 0.53 -6.72 -3.16
C ILE A 3 1.80 -6.89 -4.00
N ALA A 4 2.25 -8.12 -4.22
CA ALA A 4 3.46 -8.39 -4.99
C ALA A 4 3.25 -8.02 -6.48
N ILE A 5 2.09 -8.36 -7.04
CA ILE A 5 1.73 -8.01 -8.41
C ILE A 5 1.60 -6.50 -8.57
N VAL A 6 0.92 -5.82 -7.63
CA VAL A 6 0.78 -4.36 -7.68
C VAL A 6 2.13 -3.67 -7.52
N LYS A 7 2.99 -4.14 -6.62
CA LYS A 7 4.36 -3.63 -6.44
C LYS A 7 5.15 -3.69 -7.75
N ALA A 8 5.04 -4.78 -8.52
CA ALA A 8 5.67 -4.95 -9.83
C ALA A 8 5.11 -4.04 -10.94
N ASN A 9 3.98 -3.35 -10.70
CA ASN A 9 3.32 -2.44 -11.64
C ASN A 9 3.27 -1.00 -11.09
N PRO A 10 4.39 -0.22 -11.14
CA PRO A 10 4.47 1.13 -10.56
C PRO A 10 3.40 2.11 -11.02
N ILE A 11 2.86 1.97 -12.23
CA ILE A 11 1.78 2.84 -12.74
C ILE A 11 0.49 2.78 -11.91
N LEU A 12 0.32 1.73 -11.09
CA LEU A 12 -0.84 1.57 -10.21
C LEU A 12 -0.72 2.33 -8.88
N TRP A 13 0.50 2.65 -8.43
CA TRP A 13 0.72 3.16 -7.07
C TRP A 13 1.71 4.32 -6.98
N ASP A 14 2.68 4.42 -7.87
CA ASP A 14 3.73 5.43 -7.84
C ASP A 14 3.33 6.67 -8.66
N LYS A 15 2.95 7.73 -7.94
CA LYS A 15 2.58 9.04 -8.51
C LYS A 15 3.69 9.73 -9.31
N ARG A 16 4.94 9.26 -9.19
CA ARG A 16 6.11 9.78 -9.90
C ARG A 16 6.25 9.18 -11.30
N GLN A 17 5.53 8.08 -11.59
CA GLN A 17 5.57 7.42 -12.90
C GLN A 17 4.82 8.22 -13.96
N LYS A 18 5.40 8.34 -15.14
CA LYS A 18 4.81 9.05 -16.29
C LYS A 18 3.41 8.51 -16.65
N GLY A 19 3.18 7.21 -16.47
CA GLY A 19 1.90 6.54 -16.72
C GLY A 19 0.84 6.68 -15.62
N TYR A 20 1.19 7.17 -14.43
CA TYR A 20 0.27 7.21 -13.29
C TYR A 20 -0.91 8.17 -13.47
N LYS A 21 -0.83 9.16 -14.35
CA LYS A 21 -1.98 10.05 -14.62
C LYS A 21 -2.87 9.56 -15.75
N ASN A 22 -2.44 8.55 -16.51
CA ASN A 22 -3.21 8.00 -17.62
C ASN A 22 -4.21 6.97 -17.11
N VAL A 23 -5.50 7.29 -17.20
CA VAL A 23 -6.60 6.43 -16.74
C VAL A 23 -6.63 5.11 -17.52
N HIS A 24 -6.55 5.17 -18.85
CA HIS A 24 -6.58 3.99 -19.71
C HIS A 24 -5.45 3.00 -19.36
N ASN A 25 -4.23 3.50 -19.13
CA ASN A 25 -3.10 2.65 -18.74
C ASN A 25 -3.34 1.95 -17.39
N LYS A 26 -4.01 2.61 -16.44
CA LYS A 26 -4.38 1.97 -15.16
C LYS A 26 -5.46 0.93 -15.34
N GLU A 27 -6.48 1.21 -16.14
CA GLU A 27 -7.56 0.26 -16.44
C GLU A 27 -6.98 -1.01 -17.07
N CYS A 28 -6.09 -0.89 -18.06
CA CYS A 28 -5.41 -2.03 -18.67
C CYS A 28 -4.55 -2.79 -17.65
N ALA A 29 -3.82 -2.08 -16.79
CA ALA A 29 -3.01 -2.70 -15.76
C ALA A 29 -3.86 -3.46 -14.73
N TRP A 30 -4.94 -2.85 -14.22
CA TRP A 30 -5.87 -3.52 -13.31
C TRP A 30 -6.58 -4.69 -13.96
N ALA A 31 -6.96 -4.61 -15.22
CA ALA A 31 -7.51 -5.74 -15.97
C ALA A 31 -6.52 -6.91 -16.03
N SER A 32 -5.23 -6.63 -16.26
CA SER A 32 -4.17 -7.65 -16.23
C SER A 32 -3.98 -8.25 -14.83
N VAL A 33 -3.96 -7.41 -13.78
CA VAL A 33 -3.88 -7.88 -12.38
C VAL A 33 -5.06 -8.78 -12.02
N ASN A 34 -6.28 -8.36 -12.37
CA ASN A 34 -7.49 -9.16 -12.16
C ASN A 34 -7.43 -10.48 -12.94
N ALA A 35 -6.95 -10.49 -14.18
CA ALA A 35 -6.78 -11.71 -14.96
C ALA A 35 -5.78 -12.70 -14.31
N MET A 36 -4.68 -12.20 -13.74
CA MET A 36 -3.72 -13.04 -13.01
C MET A 36 -4.30 -13.61 -11.69
N LEU A 37 -5.20 -12.86 -11.04
CA LEU A 37 -5.82 -13.24 -9.77
C LEU A 37 -7.12 -14.05 -9.90
N LYS A 38 -7.74 -14.09 -11.10
CA LYS A 38 -8.99 -14.83 -11.36
C LYS A 38 -8.94 -16.32 -11.02
N ASN A 39 -7.74 -16.91 -10.98
CA ASN A 39 -7.56 -18.30 -10.53
C ASN A 39 -7.69 -18.47 -9.01
N ILE A 40 -7.83 -17.38 -8.25
CA ILE A 40 -7.75 -17.36 -6.79
C ILE A 40 -9.05 -16.84 -6.15
N ALA A 41 -9.79 -15.91 -6.78
CA ALA A 41 -11.14 -15.50 -6.36
C ALA A 41 -11.79 -14.50 -7.34
N ASP A 42 -13.12 -14.34 -7.24
CA ASP A 42 -13.96 -13.30 -7.86
C ASP A 42 -13.72 -11.88 -7.26
N LEU A 43 -12.45 -11.57 -7.03
CA LEU A 43 -12.02 -10.43 -6.22
C LEU A 43 -11.64 -9.26 -7.13
N ASP A 44 -12.27 -8.11 -6.91
CA ASP A 44 -11.91 -6.85 -7.56
C ASP A 44 -10.58 -6.34 -6.96
N ALA A 45 -9.47 -6.62 -7.65
CA ALA A 45 -8.12 -6.32 -7.20
C ALA A 45 -7.88 -4.84 -6.91
N GLU A 46 -8.51 -3.96 -7.67
CA GLU A 46 -8.39 -2.51 -7.49
C GLU A 46 -9.03 -2.10 -6.17
N LYS A 47 -10.29 -2.52 -5.95
CA LYS A 47 -11.00 -2.23 -4.69
C LYS A 47 -10.28 -2.81 -3.48
N GLU A 48 -9.73 -4.01 -3.60
CA GLU A 48 -9.03 -4.65 -2.49
C GLU A 48 -7.70 -3.97 -2.19
N PHE A 49 -6.92 -3.64 -3.22
CA PHE A 49 -5.69 -2.88 -3.04
C PHE A 49 -5.97 -1.49 -2.45
N TYR A 50 -7.07 -0.84 -2.82
CA TYR A 50 -7.47 0.43 -2.22
C TYR A 50 -7.69 0.32 -0.71
N LYS A 51 -8.39 -0.72 -0.23
CA LYS A 51 -8.58 -0.97 1.22
C LYS A 51 -7.25 -1.20 1.93
N ILE A 52 -6.38 -2.04 1.35
CA ILE A 52 -5.03 -2.31 1.85
C ILE A 52 -4.25 -1.00 1.98
N ARG A 53 -4.22 -0.18 0.93
CA ARG A 53 -3.52 1.10 0.89
C ARG A 53 -4.05 2.08 1.96
N GLN A 54 -5.36 2.14 2.16
CA GLN A 54 -5.95 2.96 3.21
C GLN A 54 -5.55 2.49 4.62
N ARG A 55 -5.60 1.18 4.88
CA ARG A 55 -5.18 0.61 6.16
C ARG A 55 -3.71 0.88 6.42
N TYR A 56 -2.85 0.68 5.42
CA TYR A 56 -1.43 1.01 5.49
C TYR A 56 -1.19 2.47 5.88
N GLY A 57 -1.89 3.42 5.25
CA GLY A 57 -1.75 4.84 5.59
C GLY A 57 -2.11 5.14 7.06
N LYS A 58 -3.11 4.46 7.63
CA LYS A 58 -3.47 4.58 9.05
C LYS A 58 -2.39 3.99 9.96
N GLU A 59 -1.88 2.80 9.64
CA GLU A 59 -0.83 2.13 10.39
C GLU A 59 0.47 2.94 10.36
N ARG A 60 0.90 3.41 9.19
CA ARG A 60 2.09 4.25 9.02
C ARG A 60 2.00 5.55 9.82
N ARG A 61 0.81 6.16 9.88
CA ARG A 61 0.60 7.37 10.70
C ARG A 61 0.86 7.10 12.18
N LYS A 62 0.40 5.96 12.72
CA LYS A 62 0.67 5.58 14.11
C LYS A 62 2.17 5.43 14.36
N VAL A 63 2.90 4.78 13.44
CA VAL A 63 4.37 4.65 13.49
C VAL A 63 5.01 6.04 13.56
N ILE A 64 4.72 6.92 12.61
CA ILE A 64 5.29 8.27 12.55
C ILE A 64 4.97 9.07 13.82
N MET A 65 3.75 8.98 14.33
CA MET A 65 3.36 9.68 15.56
C MET A 65 4.11 9.16 16.78
N SER A 66 4.32 7.84 16.88
CA SER A 66 5.09 7.25 17.98
C SER A 66 6.57 7.67 17.94
N LEU A 67 7.16 7.80 16.74
CA LEU A 67 8.53 8.27 16.55
C LEU A 67 8.70 9.76 16.89
N LYS A 68 7.62 10.56 16.76
CA LYS A 68 7.59 11.98 17.13
C LYS A 68 7.30 12.21 18.63
N GLY A 69 7.20 11.16 19.44
CA GLY A 69 6.90 11.24 20.86
C GLY A 69 7.90 12.12 21.64
N LYS A 70 7.42 12.77 22.70
CA LYS A 70 8.24 13.64 23.56
C LYS A 70 9.27 12.81 24.35
N SER A 71 10.52 13.26 24.39
CA SER A 71 11.57 12.72 25.25
C SER A 71 11.27 13.03 26.73
N GLY A 72 11.52 12.08 27.65
CA GLY A 72 11.35 12.26 29.10
C GLY A 72 10.53 11.15 29.77
N GLN A 73 10.15 11.33 31.04
CA GLN A 73 9.42 10.34 31.86
C GLN A 73 8.02 9.96 31.34
N GLY A 74 7.53 10.60 30.27
CA GLY A 74 6.29 10.26 29.56
C GLY A 74 6.50 9.73 28.13
N ALA A 75 7.71 9.29 27.79
CA ALA A 75 8.01 8.75 26.46
C ALA A 75 7.14 7.52 26.18
N GLN A 76 6.27 7.64 25.17
CA GLN A 76 5.45 6.54 24.68
C GLN A 76 6.35 5.53 23.97
N LEU A 77 6.06 4.23 24.15
CA LEU A 77 6.72 3.17 23.40
C LEU A 77 6.51 3.37 21.89
N ILE A 78 7.55 3.05 21.11
CA ILE A 78 7.47 3.07 19.65
C ILE A 78 6.39 2.09 19.22
N TYR A 79 5.44 2.57 18.41
CA TYR A 79 4.38 1.74 17.88
C TYR A 79 4.96 0.78 16.83
N VAL A 80 4.76 -0.51 17.04
CA VAL A 80 5.09 -1.56 16.08
C VAL A 80 3.80 -2.07 15.45
N PRO A 81 3.62 -1.96 14.12
CA PRO A 81 2.44 -2.48 13.44
C PRO A 81 2.34 -4.00 13.57
N GLY A 82 1.19 -4.49 14.05
CA GLY A 82 0.89 -5.93 14.11
C GLY A 82 0.18 -6.47 12.86
N TRP A 83 0.03 -5.64 11.82
CA TRP A 83 -0.67 -6.03 10.61
C TRP A 83 0.25 -6.76 9.63
N GLU A 84 -0.09 -8.00 9.29
CA GLU A 84 0.70 -8.92 8.47
C GLU A 84 1.16 -8.35 7.11
N LEU A 85 0.39 -7.43 6.51
CA LEU A 85 0.72 -6.83 5.21
C LEU A 85 1.55 -5.56 5.32
N TYR A 86 1.83 -5.08 6.55
CA TYR A 86 2.50 -3.80 6.77
C TYR A 86 3.86 -3.74 6.09
N GLU A 87 4.75 -4.70 6.35
CA GLU A 87 6.11 -4.74 5.77
C GLU A 87 6.08 -4.84 4.24
N SER A 88 5.15 -5.63 3.71
CA SER A 88 4.96 -5.77 2.27
C SER A 88 4.57 -4.44 1.63
N CYS A 89 3.64 -3.72 2.23
CA CYS A 89 3.23 -2.38 1.80
C CYS A 89 4.35 -1.34 1.99
N ASP A 90 5.02 -1.36 3.13
CA ASP A 90 6.05 -0.39 3.50
C ASP A 90 7.24 -0.42 2.53
N SER A 91 7.60 -1.61 2.03
CA SER A 91 8.70 -1.81 1.08
C SER A 91 8.62 -1.01 -0.24
N PHE A 92 7.47 -0.43 -0.57
CA PHE A 92 7.30 0.38 -1.79
C PHE A 92 6.38 1.59 -1.62
N LEU A 93 5.45 1.58 -0.65
CA LEU A 93 4.53 2.70 -0.43
C LEU A 93 5.04 3.76 0.54
N ARG A 94 6.11 3.48 1.32
CA ARG A 94 6.65 4.39 2.36
C ARG A 94 6.88 5.81 1.88
N ASP A 95 7.47 5.98 0.70
CA ASP A 95 7.85 7.31 0.20
C ASP A 95 6.76 7.95 -0.68
N ILE A 96 5.65 7.23 -0.90
CA ILE A 96 4.54 7.69 -1.72
C ILE A 96 3.40 8.25 -0.87
N ILE A 97 3.16 7.64 0.30
CA ILE A 97 2.03 7.88 1.22
C ILE A 97 2.42 8.76 2.39
#